data_AF-A0A969XWM0-F1
#
_entry.id   AF-A0A969XWM0-F1
#
_cell.length_a   1.000
_cell.length_b   1.000
_cell.length_c   1.000
_cell.angle_alpha   90.00
_cell.angle_beta   90.00
_cell.angle_gamma   90.00
#
_symmetry.space_group_name_H-M   'P 1'
#
loop_
_entity.id
_entity.type
_entity.pdbx_description
1 polymer ?
#
loop_
_entity_poly.entity_id
_entity_poly.type
_entity_poly.pdbx_seq_one_letter_code
_entity_poly.pdbx_strand_id
1 'polypeptide(L)'
;MKAIVTGQVGLDKKAYLQQVIDAAGQDVWLANVGDMMYAEAPGVPAGRILDLPLARLRDLRRAVFKDILARAARHAHTIVNTHATFRWRHGLFYAFDHDLMKAFDADLYVCMVDNIDAIHARMLRDGHLEHSLKDLMVWREEETLATELLSQIVRGQGCFYVQARGQEASTADMLARLLFRPDLRKAYLSFPMSHVMAHPPLMADIEMFRRQMKLHFVCFDPGDLEEKYLTQLALEAVEEGRRWVTVTVEGRRMNIDAAELVSIVGDIDGQIYARDFMLIDQSDLIISYVPRLGDGRAGLSSGVERELQHAHEAAKDVFVIWPSDAIPSPFVTETATAVFPSIAEAVAYFAERGYFPDAEEGGLFR
;
A
#
# COMPACT_ATOMS: atom_id res chain seq x y z
N MET A 1 -12.97 9.02 -13.90
CA MET A 1 -12.48 8.21 -12.75
C MET A 1 -12.88 8.89 -11.46
N LYS A 2 -13.64 8.21 -10.61
CA LYS A 2 -13.96 8.63 -9.23
C LYS A 2 -13.30 7.67 -8.26
N ALA A 3 -12.48 8.16 -7.34
CA ALA A 3 -11.82 7.32 -6.35
C ALA A 3 -12.09 7.81 -4.93
N ILE A 4 -12.27 6.86 -4.02
CA ILE A 4 -12.29 7.10 -2.57
C ILE A 4 -10.95 6.60 -2.02
N VAL A 5 -10.20 7.49 -1.37
CA VAL A 5 -8.94 7.14 -0.73
C VAL A 5 -9.08 7.31 0.77
N THR A 6 -8.94 6.20 1.48
CA THR A 6 -8.99 6.10 2.95
C THR A 6 -7.61 5.76 3.51
N GLY A 7 -7.50 5.65 4.81
CA GLY A 7 -6.23 5.40 5.49
C GLY A 7 -6.22 6.13 6.83
N GLN A 8 -5.53 5.56 7.83
CA GLN A 8 -5.45 6.14 9.16
C GLN A 8 -4.79 7.54 9.18
N VAL A 9 -4.96 8.27 10.28
CA VAL A 9 -4.26 9.54 10.50
C VAL A 9 -2.74 9.28 10.58
N GLY A 10 -1.93 10.25 10.14
CA GLY A 10 -0.47 10.12 10.08
C GLY A 10 0.07 9.62 8.73
N LEU A 11 -0.78 9.42 7.72
CA LEU A 11 -0.34 9.05 6.36
C LEU A 11 0.08 10.23 5.48
N ASP A 12 -0.18 11.47 5.90
CA ASP A 12 0.04 12.67 5.06
C ASP A 12 -0.64 12.56 3.67
N LYS A 13 -1.81 11.91 3.60
CA LYS A 13 -2.54 11.59 2.35
C LYS A 13 -2.70 12.78 1.43
N LYS A 14 -2.93 13.98 1.95
CA LYS A 14 -3.10 15.19 1.12
C LYS A 14 -1.87 15.48 0.26
N ALA A 15 -0.67 15.43 0.86
CA ALA A 15 0.56 15.67 0.12
C ALA A 15 0.88 14.53 -0.85
N TYR A 16 0.65 13.28 -0.42
CA TYR A 16 0.84 12.11 -1.27
C TYR A 16 -0.10 12.12 -2.49
N LEU A 17 -1.39 12.38 -2.29
CA LEU A 17 -2.37 12.40 -3.38
C LEU A 17 -2.14 13.56 -4.35
N GLN A 18 -1.51 14.65 -3.92
CA GLN A 18 -1.05 15.67 -4.84
C GLN A 18 0.03 15.11 -5.77
N GLN A 19 1.00 14.35 -5.26
CA GLN A 19 2.04 13.70 -6.09
C GLN A 19 1.42 12.71 -7.08
N VAL A 20 0.37 12.00 -6.68
CA VAL A 20 -0.39 11.09 -7.57
C VAL A 20 -1.04 11.86 -8.73
N ILE A 21 -1.61 13.02 -8.44
CA ILE A 21 -2.23 13.89 -9.47
C ILE A 21 -1.16 14.45 -10.41
N ASP A 22 -0.04 14.91 -9.84
CA ASP A 22 1.08 15.44 -10.61
C ASP A 22 1.67 14.34 -11.53
N ALA A 23 1.78 13.10 -11.06
CA ALA A 23 2.23 11.95 -11.83
C ALA A 23 1.23 11.50 -12.90
N ALA A 24 -0.08 11.62 -12.64
CA ALA A 24 -1.12 11.25 -13.60
C ALA A 24 -1.13 12.16 -14.83
N GLY A 25 -0.72 13.43 -14.69
CA GLY A 25 -0.73 14.40 -15.78
C GLY A 25 -2.13 14.73 -16.31
N GLN A 26 -3.18 14.49 -15.51
CA GLN A 26 -4.58 14.72 -15.86
C GLN A 26 -5.23 15.77 -14.95
N ASP A 27 -6.31 16.41 -15.42
CA ASP A 27 -7.12 17.29 -14.57
C ASP A 27 -7.97 16.47 -13.60
N VAL A 28 -7.53 16.43 -12.34
CA VAL A 28 -8.15 15.67 -11.26
C VAL A 28 -8.51 16.61 -10.12
N TRP A 29 -9.78 16.60 -9.72
CA TRP A 29 -10.19 17.34 -8.54
C TRP A 29 -9.93 16.52 -7.27
N LEU A 30 -9.07 17.05 -6.38
CA LEU A 30 -8.79 16.48 -5.06
C LEU A 30 -9.70 17.09 -3.99
N ALA A 31 -10.69 16.33 -3.54
CA ALA A 31 -11.57 16.72 -2.46
C ALA A 31 -11.04 16.20 -1.11
N ASN A 32 -10.49 17.09 -0.29
CA ASN A 32 -10.02 16.77 1.06
C ASN A 32 -11.14 17.00 2.09
N VAL A 33 -11.79 15.93 2.54
CA VAL A 33 -12.97 16.01 3.42
C VAL A 33 -12.64 16.76 4.72
N GLY A 34 -11.46 16.52 5.32
CA GLY A 34 -11.04 17.22 6.53
C GLY A 34 -10.98 18.75 6.36
N ASP A 35 -10.32 19.22 5.29
CA ASP A 35 -10.20 20.66 5.00
C ASP A 35 -11.57 21.30 4.75
N MET A 36 -12.43 20.61 3.99
CA MET A 36 -13.78 21.08 3.69
C MET A 36 -14.65 21.13 4.96
N MET A 37 -14.50 20.17 5.90
CA MET A 37 -15.19 20.21 7.18
C MET A 37 -14.73 21.38 8.06
N TYR A 38 -13.44 21.73 8.03
CA TYR A 38 -12.93 22.93 8.71
C TYR A 38 -13.45 24.22 8.08
N ALA A 39 -13.56 24.28 6.75
CA ALA A 39 -14.14 25.42 6.04
C ALA A 39 -15.62 25.64 6.38
N GLU A 40 -16.38 24.55 6.54
CA GLU A 40 -17.80 24.59 6.94
C GLU A 40 -17.98 24.96 8.43
N ALA A 41 -16.94 24.76 9.26
CA ALA A 41 -16.98 25.00 10.71
C ALA A 41 -15.85 25.93 11.18
N PRO A 42 -15.82 27.21 10.75
CA PRO A 42 -14.69 28.13 11.00
C PRO A 42 -14.45 28.44 12.49
N GLY A 43 -15.43 28.19 13.37
CA GLY A 43 -15.29 28.35 14.82
C GLY A 43 -14.57 27.19 15.52
N VAL A 44 -14.16 26.14 14.80
CA VAL A 44 -13.50 24.96 15.37
C VAL A 44 -11.98 25.13 15.24
N PRO A 45 -11.21 25.09 16.35
CA PRO A 45 -9.77 25.21 16.28
C PRO A 45 -9.11 24.10 15.46
N ALA A 46 -7.99 24.40 14.80
CA ALA A 46 -7.18 23.41 14.11
C ALA A 46 -6.81 22.24 15.05
N GLY A 47 -6.84 21.01 14.53
CA GLY A 47 -6.64 19.78 15.31
C GLY A 47 -7.80 19.36 16.23
N ARG A 48 -8.82 20.20 16.43
CA ARG A 48 -9.93 19.94 17.38
C ARG A 48 -11.23 19.46 16.74
N ILE A 49 -11.25 19.16 15.44
CA ILE A 49 -12.52 18.81 14.78
C ILE A 49 -13.13 17.52 15.32
N LEU A 50 -12.29 16.53 15.64
CA LEU A 50 -12.73 15.25 16.21
C LEU A 50 -13.20 15.37 17.68
N ASP A 51 -12.97 16.51 18.35
CA ASP A 51 -13.50 16.77 19.70
C ASP A 51 -14.99 17.19 19.68
N LEU A 52 -15.58 17.42 18.51
CA LEU A 52 -16.99 17.74 18.38
C LEU A 52 -17.88 16.52 18.71
N PRO A 53 -19.13 16.73 19.19
CA PRO A 53 -20.08 15.64 19.38
C PRO A 53 -20.31 14.84 18.09
N LEU A 54 -20.44 13.51 18.19
CA LEU A 54 -20.58 12.61 17.03
C LEU A 54 -21.71 13.02 16.08
N ALA A 55 -22.85 13.48 16.61
CA ALA A 55 -23.96 13.98 15.79
C ALA A 55 -23.53 15.17 14.92
N ARG A 56 -22.79 16.13 15.51
CA ARG A 56 -22.28 17.30 14.79
C ARG A 56 -21.22 16.92 13.76
N LEU A 57 -20.33 15.97 14.09
CA LEU A 57 -19.36 15.43 13.13
C LEU A 57 -20.04 14.80 11.91
N ARG A 58 -21.06 13.98 12.16
CA ARG A 58 -21.85 13.34 11.10
C ARG A 58 -22.54 14.38 10.22
N ASP A 59 -23.18 15.39 10.81
CA ASP A 59 -23.91 16.40 10.06
C ASP A 59 -22.97 17.28 9.21
N LEU A 60 -21.82 17.69 9.78
CA LEU A 60 -20.77 18.39 9.03
C LEU A 60 -20.25 17.56 7.86
N ARG A 61 -19.94 16.28 8.10
CA ARG A 61 -19.45 15.39 7.05
C ARG A 61 -20.48 15.20 5.95
N ARG A 62 -21.76 15.01 6.30
CA ARG A 62 -22.86 14.90 5.32
C ARG A 62 -23.02 16.19 4.50
N ALA A 63 -22.90 17.36 5.13
CA ALA A 63 -22.96 18.64 4.41
C ALA A 63 -21.81 18.78 3.40
N VAL A 64 -20.58 18.55 3.85
CA VAL A 64 -19.38 18.56 2.99
C VAL A 64 -19.50 17.57 1.84
N PHE A 65 -19.93 16.34 2.11
CA PHE A 65 -20.00 15.32 1.07
C PHE A 65 -21.10 15.60 0.03
N LYS A 66 -22.17 16.32 0.39
CA LYS A 66 -23.14 16.82 -0.59
C LYS A 66 -22.54 17.87 -1.52
N ASP A 67 -21.68 18.76 -1.03
CA ASP A 67 -20.91 19.68 -1.88
C ASP A 67 -19.94 18.91 -2.78
N ILE A 68 -19.31 17.84 -2.27
CA ILE A 68 -18.47 16.94 -3.07
C ILE A 68 -19.26 16.33 -4.24
N LEU A 69 -20.45 15.78 -3.98
CA LEU A 69 -21.30 15.24 -5.05
C LEU A 69 -21.62 16.29 -6.12
N ALA A 70 -21.99 17.51 -5.70
CA ALA A 70 -22.36 18.59 -6.61
C ALA A 70 -21.18 19.07 -7.48
N ARG A 71 -19.97 19.10 -6.92
CA ARG A 71 -18.75 19.52 -7.63
C ARG A 71 -18.17 18.41 -8.48
N ALA A 72 -18.16 17.16 -8.01
CA ALA A 72 -17.65 16.01 -8.74
C ALA A 72 -18.35 15.85 -10.10
N ALA A 73 -19.63 16.20 -10.19
CA ALA A 73 -20.39 16.21 -11.45
C ALA A 73 -19.83 17.18 -12.53
N ARG A 74 -18.94 18.10 -12.15
CA ARG A 74 -18.30 19.09 -13.03
C ARG A 74 -16.85 18.76 -13.38
N HIS A 75 -16.30 17.68 -12.81
CA HIS A 75 -14.93 17.26 -13.05
C HIS A 75 -14.92 15.89 -13.72
N ALA A 76 -14.03 15.68 -14.69
CA ALA A 76 -13.87 14.39 -15.36
C ALA A 76 -13.32 13.32 -14.40
N HIS A 77 -12.43 13.74 -13.50
CA HIS A 77 -11.81 12.89 -12.50
C HIS A 77 -11.91 13.52 -11.13
N THR A 78 -12.18 12.70 -10.10
CA THR A 78 -12.27 13.16 -8.71
C THR A 78 -11.66 12.13 -7.78
N ILE A 79 -10.78 12.58 -6.91
CA ILE A 79 -10.26 11.80 -5.79
C ILE A 79 -10.80 12.41 -4.50
N VAL A 80 -11.49 11.61 -3.70
CA VAL A 80 -11.97 12.03 -2.38
C VAL A 80 -11.06 11.44 -1.31
N ASN A 81 -10.27 12.31 -0.68
CA ASN A 81 -9.44 11.97 0.47
C ASN A 81 -10.29 12.07 1.74
N THR A 82 -10.56 10.92 2.35
CA THR A 82 -11.40 10.78 3.55
C THR A 82 -10.88 9.67 4.46
N HIS A 83 -11.57 9.37 5.54
CA HIS A 83 -11.31 8.19 6.39
C HIS A 83 -12.50 7.24 6.33
N ALA A 84 -12.26 5.94 6.53
CA ALA A 84 -13.33 4.96 6.72
C ALA A 84 -13.72 4.88 8.21
N THR A 85 -12.76 5.05 9.12
CA THR A 85 -12.91 4.98 10.57
C THR A 85 -12.05 6.01 11.28
N PHE A 86 -12.40 6.32 12.54
CA PHE A 86 -11.54 7.03 13.47
C PHE A 86 -11.47 6.29 14.80
N ARG A 87 -10.26 6.15 15.35
CA ARG A 87 -10.02 5.94 16.78
C ARG A 87 -9.77 7.30 17.43
N TRP A 88 -10.72 7.79 18.22
CA TRP A 88 -10.58 9.04 18.95
C TRP A 88 -10.92 8.87 20.42
N ARG A 89 -10.01 9.25 21.32
CA ARG A 89 -10.15 9.08 22.78
C ARG A 89 -10.64 7.66 23.17
N HIS A 90 -10.07 6.64 22.54
CA HIS A 90 -10.38 5.21 22.72
C HIS A 90 -11.75 4.75 22.19
N GLY A 91 -12.50 5.59 21.49
CA GLY A 91 -13.73 5.22 20.78
C GLY A 91 -13.50 5.01 19.29
N LEU A 92 -14.03 3.90 18.75
CA LEU A 92 -14.09 3.63 17.31
C LEU A 92 -15.42 4.10 16.73
N PHE A 93 -15.39 4.81 15.60
CA PHE A 93 -16.59 5.13 14.83
C PHE A 93 -16.31 5.22 13.33
N TYR A 94 -17.32 4.91 12.51
CA TYR A 94 -17.22 5.03 11.06
C TYR A 94 -17.24 6.50 10.61
N ALA A 95 -16.51 6.77 9.54
CA ALA A 95 -16.22 8.11 9.05
C ALA A 95 -16.86 8.40 7.67
N PHE A 96 -17.90 7.66 7.30
CA PHE A 96 -18.62 7.84 6.04
C PHE A 96 -20.14 7.80 6.22
N ASP A 97 -20.86 8.12 5.16
CA ASP A 97 -22.32 7.99 5.08
C ASP A 97 -22.69 7.12 3.89
N HIS A 98 -23.41 6.02 4.14
CA HIS A 98 -23.71 5.02 3.12
C HIS A 98 -24.43 5.62 1.90
N ASP A 99 -25.47 6.43 2.11
CA ASP A 99 -26.30 6.93 1.01
C ASP A 99 -25.51 7.90 0.13
N LEU A 100 -24.62 8.71 0.74
CA LEU A 100 -23.76 9.64 0.02
C LEU A 100 -22.63 8.92 -0.72
N MET A 101 -22.06 7.86 -0.13
CA MET A 101 -21.08 7.01 -0.81
C MET A 101 -21.68 6.27 -2.00
N LYS A 102 -22.91 5.75 -1.84
CA LYS A 102 -23.67 5.13 -2.93
C LYS A 102 -24.04 6.12 -4.03
N ALA A 103 -24.38 7.36 -3.67
CA ALA A 103 -24.62 8.42 -4.65
C ALA A 103 -23.34 8.85 -5.37
N PHE A 104 -22.19 8.81 -4.69
CA PHE A 104 -20.90 9.13 -5.30
C PHE A 104 -20.45 8.03 -6.26
N ASP A 105 -20.72 6.77 -5.93
CA ASP A 105 -20.43 5.58 -6.75
C ASP A 105 -19.01 5.65 -7.32
N ALA A 106 -18.03 5.52 -6.42
CA ALA A 106 -16.62 5.56 -6.79
C ALA A 106 -16.25 4.32 -7.60
N ASP A 107 -15.43 4.53 -8.62
CA ASP A 107 -14.87 3.45 -9.45
C ASP A 107 -13.90 2.58 -8.66
N LEU A 108 -13.11 3.19 -7.77
CA LEU A 108 -12.11 2.52 -6.96
C LEU A 108 -12.10 3.03 -5.51
N TYR A 109 -11.83 2.12 -4.59
CA TYR A 109 -11.67 2.36 -3.15
C TYR A 109 -10.27 1.91 -2.75
N VAL A 110 -9.44 2.84 -2.29
CA VAL A 110 -8.04 2.58 -1.96
C VAL A 110 -7.80 2.87 -0.49
N CYS A 111 -7.44 1.85 0.29
CA CYS A 111 -6.95 2.04 1.66
C CYS A 111 -5.43 2.22 1.63
N MET A 112 -4.97 3.41 2.01
CA MET A 112 -3.55 3.66 2.17
C MET A 112 -3.02 3.14 3.51
N VAL A 113 -1.84 2.52 3.48
CA VAL A 113 -1.11 2.01 4.65
C VAL A 113 0.36 2.45 4.59
N ASP A 114 1.06 2.48 5.71
CA ASP A 114 2.49 2.83 5.79
C ASP A 114 3.08 2.24 7.06
N ASN A 115 4.41 2.16 7.14
CA ASN A 115 5.12 1.60 8.28
C ASN A 115 4.71 2.26 9.62
N ILE A 116 4.68 1.47 10.69
CA ILE A 116 4.12 1.85 11.98
C ILE A 116 4.98 2.88 12.70
N ASP A 117 6.31 2.77 12.55
CA ASP A 117 7.28 3.76 13.00
C ASP A 117 7.12 5.07 12.23
N ALA A 118 6.83 5.01 10.92
CA ALA A 118 6.56 6.20 10.12
C ALA A 118 5.27 6.92 10.55
N ILE A 119 4.20 6.16 10.76
CA ILE A 119 2.94 6.70 11.29
C ILE A 119 3.16 7.27 12.68
N HIS A 120 3.82 6.53 13.58
CA HIS A 120 4.09 6.98 14.93
C HIS A 120 4.88 8.29 14.94
N ALA A 121 5.94 8.40 14.13
CA ALA A 121 6.74 9.62 14.00
C ALA A 121 5.89 10.84 13.58
N ARG A 122 4.99 10.66 12.61
CA ARG A 122 4.14 11.74 12.11
C ARG A 122 3.03 12.10 13.08
N MET A 123 2.46 11.12 13.79
CA MET A 123 1.51 11.37 14.88
C MET A 123 2.15 12.23 15.98
N LEU A 124 3.38 11.89 16.41
CA LEU A 124 4.13 12.70 17.37
C LEU A 124 4.46 14.10 16.85
N ARG A 125 4.90 14.21 15.58
CA ARG A 125 5.17 15.50 14.90
C ARG A 125 3.95 16.42 14.94
N ASP A 126 2.76 15.86 14.75
CA ASP A 126 1.51 16.61 14.66
C ASP A 126 0.86 16.85 16.03
N GLY A 127 1.52 16.45 17.13
CA GLY A 127 1.07 16.68 18.50
C GLY A 127 0.02 15.68 19.00
N HIS A 128 -0.18 14.59 18.29
CA HIS A 128 -0.97 13.45 18.77
C HIS A 128 -0.06 12.55 19.60
N LEU A 129 -0.04 12.77 20.92
CA LEU A 129 0.86 12.08 21.86
C LEU A 129 0.20 10.91 22.60
N GLU A 130 -1.13 10.83 22.56
CA GLU A 130 -1.92 9.85 23.30
C GLU A 130 -2.30 8.66 22.39
N HIS A 131 -1.32 7.84 22.04
CA HIS A 131 -1.51 6.56 21.34
C HIS A 131 -0.39 5.58 21.70
N SER A 132 -0.70 4.29 21.63
CA SER A 132 0.32 3.23 21.58
C SER A 132 0.57 2.78 20.14
N LEU A 133 1.70 2.14 19.87
CA LEU A 133 1.92 1.43 18.60
C LEU A 133 0.84 0.37 18.37
N LYS A 134 0.36 -0.30 19.43
CA LYS A 134 -0.74 -1.25 19.32
C LYS A 134 -2.03 -0.59 18.82
N ASP A 135 -2.36 0.61 19.30
CA ASP A 135 -3.51 1.36 18.81
C ASP A 135 -3.41 1.67 17.31
N LEU A 136 -2.20 2.05 16.86
CA LEU A 136 -1.94 2.33 15.45
C LEU A 136 -2.00 1.05 14.59
N MET A 137 -1.51 -0.09 15.10
CA MET A 137 -1.58 -1.38 14.40
C MET A 137 -3.04 -1.81 14.21
N VAL A 138 -3.86 -1.71 15.27
CA VAL A 138 -5.28 -2.07 15.22
C VAL A 138 -6.05 -1.10 14.31
N TRP A 139 -5.76 0.20 14.37
CA TRP A 139 -6.44 1.18 13.51
C TRP A 139 -6.17 0.92 12.02
N ARG A 140 -4.94 0.51 11.65
CA ARG A 140 -4.63 0.14 10.26
C ARG A 140 -5.57 -0.96 9.74
N GLU A 141 -5.82 -1.99 10.54
CA GLU A 141 -6.73 -3.09 10.17
C GLU A 141 -8.19 -2.63 10.12
N GLU A 142 -8.63 -1.83 11.09
CA GLU A 142 -9.99 -1.28 11.14
C GLU A 142 -10.30 -0.42 9.92
N GLU A 143 -9.34 0.42 9.52
CA GLU A 143 -9.46 1.26 8.34
C GLU A 143 -9.50 0.43 7.06
N THR A 144 -8.67 -0.60 6.96
CA THR A 144 -8.61 -1.53 5.83
C THR A 144 -9.93 -2.28 5.68
N LEU A 145 -10.39 -2.92 6.76
CA LEU A 145 -11.65 -3.68 6.80
C LEU A 145 -12.85 -2.77 6.48
N ALA A 146 -12.94 -1.59 7.10
CA ALA A 146 -14.06 -0.70 6.87
C ALA A 146 -14.11 -0.16 5.44
N THR A 147 -12.95 0.06 4.82
CA THR A 147 -12.86 0.49 3.41
C THR A 147 -13.28 -0.64 2.47
N GLU A 148 -12.83 -1.86 2.75
CA GLU A 148 -13.24 -3.05 2.00
C GLU A 148 -14.76 -3.24 2.07
N LEU A 149 -15.33 -3.25 3.28
CA LEU A 149 -16.77 -3.38 3.48
C LEU A 149 -17.54 -2.27 2.76
N LEU A 150 -17.06 -1.03 2.84
CA LEU A 150 -17.67 0.11 2.14
C LEU A 150 -17.71 -0.13 0.62
N SER A 151 -16.60 -0.58 0.03
CA SER A 151 -16.51 -0.86 -1.41
C SER A 151 -17.50 -1.96 -1.83
N GLN A 152 -17.59 -3.04 -1.03
CA GLN A 152 -18.46 -4.18 -1.31
C GLN A 152 -19.94 -3.80 -1.22
N ILE A 153 -20.31 -2.99 -0.22
CA ILE A 153 -21.68 -2.53 -0.03
C ILE A 153 -22.11 -1.56 -1.14
N VAL A 154 -21.19 -0.71 -1.62
CA VAL A 154 -21.52 0.30 -2.65
C VAL A 154 -21.50 -0.30 -4.06
N ARG A 155 -20.45 -1.04 -4.43
CA ARG A 155 -20.18 -1.43 -5.83
C ARG A 155 -19.91 -2.93 -6.02
N GLY A 156 -19.63 -3.66 -4.94
CA GLY A 156 -19.33 -5.10 -4.98
C GLY A 156 -17.83 -5.40 -5.05
N GLN A 157 -17.48 -6.58 -5.54
CA GLN A 157 -16.10 -7.06 -5.58
C GLN A 157 -15.26 -6.39 -6.69
N GLY A 158 -13.94 -6.43 -6.56
CA GLY A 158 -12.99 -6.01 -7.61
C GLY A 158 -12.70 -4.50 -7.68
N CYS A 159 -13.17 -3.71 -6.73
CA CYS A 159 -12.95 -2.26 -6.68
C CYS A 159 -12.19 -1.78 -5.43
N PHE A 160 -11.73 -2.69 -4.58
CA PHE A 160 -10.96 -2.39 -3.37
C PHE A 160 -9.49 -2.73 -3.53
N TYR A 161 -8.62 -1.84 -3.08
CA TYR A 161 -7.17 -2.01 -3.12
C TYR A 161 -6.53 -1.51 -1.84
N VAL A 162 -5.51 -2.22 -1.37
CA VAL A 162 -4.58 -1.74 -0.35
C VAL A 162 -3.33 -1.20 -1.03
N GLN A 163 -2.89 -0.01 -0.62
CA GLN A 163 -1.75 0.67 -1.20
C GLN A 163 -0.77 1.14 -0.11
N ALA A 164 0.49 0.76 -0.21
CA ALA A 164 1.55 1.35 0.59
C ALA A 164 1.78 2.80 0.15
N ARG A 165 1.84 3.74 1.10
CA ARG A 165 2.37 5.08 0.87
C ARG A 165 3.84 4.99 0.46
N GLY A 166 4.61 4.14 1.15
CA GLY A 166 6.04 3.98 0.95
C GLY A 166 6.86 5.25 1.21
N GLN A 167 8.17 5.13 0.98
CA GLN A 167 9.15 6.21 1.14
C GLN A 167 9.65 6.76 -0.21
N GLU A 168 9.35 6.07 -1.31
CA GLU A 168 9.83 6.42 -2.65
C GLU A 168 8.71 7.06 -3.48
N ALA A 169 9.07 7.96 -4.40
CA ALA A 169 8.12 8.58 -5.33
C ALA A 169 7.42 7.54 -6.25
N SER A 170 7.96 6.32 -6.38
CA SER A 170 7.40 5.28 -7.25
C SER A 170 6.00 4.82 -6.84
N THR A 171 5.62 4.94 -5.57
CA THR A 171 4.29 4.52 -5.08
C THR A 171 3.19 5.48 -5.56
N ALA A 172 3.49 6.78 -5.66
CA ALA A 172 2.56 7.76 -6.20
C ALA A 172 2.31 7.53 -7.70
N ASP A 173 3.37 7.23 -8.47
CA ASP A 173 3.26 6.83 -9.88
C ASP A 173 2.43 5.55 -10.04
N MET A 174 2.68 4.56 -9.17
CA MET A 174 1.91 3.32 -9.18
C MET A 174 0.42 3.56 -8.92
N LEU A 175 0.05 4.36 -7.90
CA LEU A 175 -1.35 4.70 -7.67
C LEU A 175 -1.95 5.50 -8.82
N ALA A 176 -1.19 6.41 -9.45
CA ALA A 176 -1.64 7.11 -10.65
C ALA A 176 -1.95 6.13 -11.79
N ARG A 177 -1.08 5.15 -12.04
CA ARG A 177 -1.33 4.09 -13.02
C ARG A 177 -2.56 3.26 -12.66
N LEU A 178 -2.72 2.85 -11.39
CA LEU A 178 -3.90 2.10 -10.95
C LEU A 178 -5.21 2.86 -11.22
N LEU A 179 -5.22 4.19 -11.00
CA LEU A 179 -6.40 5.03 -11.18
C LEU A 179 -6.67 5.39 -12.66
N PHE A 180 -5.64 5.54 -13.49
CA PHE A 180 -5.79 6.18 -14.80
C PHE A 180 -5.31 5.34 -15.98
N ARG A 181 -4.74 4.15 -15.74
CA ARG A 181 -4.27 3.21 -16.76
C ARG A 181 -4.91 1.83 -16.57
N PRO A 182 -6.23 1.69 -16.80
CA PRO A 182 -6.94 0.42 -16.66
C PRO A 182 -6.50 -0.64 -17.67
N ASP A 183 -5.75 -0.24 -18.70
CA ASP A 183 -5.12 -1.10 -19.70
C ASP A 183 -3.89 -1.84 -19.16
N LEU A 184 -3.26 -1.33 -18.09
CA LEU A 184 -2.12 -1.99 -17.45
C LEU A 184 -2.58 -3.15 -16.58
N ARG A 185 -1.93 -4.30 -16.73
CA ARG A 185 -2.10 -5.42 -15.81
C ARG A 185 -1.47 -5.10 -14.45
N LYS A 186 -2.08 -5.67 -13.42
CA LYS A 186 -1.68 -5.56 -12.02
C LYS A 186 -0.80 -6.75 -11.65
N ALA A 187 0.40 -6.50 -11.17
CA ALA A 187 1.38 -7.52 -10.82
C ALA A 187 1.75 -7.43 -9.35
N TYR A 188 1.72 -8.55 -8.63
CA TYR A 188 2.41 -8.66 -7.35
C TYR A 188 3.88 -9.01 -7.61
N LEU A 189 4.80 -8.25 -7.03
CA LEU A 189 6.23 -8.54 -7.11
C LEU A 189 6.63 -9.39 -5.92
N SER A 190 7.25 -10.54 -6.19
CA SER A 190 7.74 -11.46 -5.17
C SER A 190 9.27 -11.58 -5.27
N PHE A 191 9.96 -11.47 -4.16
CA PHE A 191 11.41 -11.60 -4.09
C PHE A 191 11.84 -11.85 -2.64
N PRO A 192 12.97 -12.51 -2.39
CA PRO A 192 13.46 -12.72 -1.03
C PRO A 192 13.86 -11.39 -0.39
N MET A 193 13.18 -11.03 0.69
CA MET A 193 13.51 -9.84 1.50
C MET A 193 14.48 -10.18 2.64
N SER A 194 14.24 -11.29 3.33
CA SER A 194 15.09 -11.75 4.45
C SER A 194 16.46 -12.25 3.97
N HIS A 195 17.52 -11.94 4.72
CA HIS A 195 18.92 -12.33 4.46
C HIS A 195 19.59 -11.70 3.21
N VAL A 196 18.84 -11.09 2.29
CA VAL A 196 19.41 -10.46 1.09
C VAL A 196 19.91 -9.04 1.36
N MET A 197 19.35 -8.36 2.36
CA MET A 197 19.78 -7.00 2.78
C MET A 197 21.27 -6.90 3.13
N ALA A 198 21.90 -8.01 3.55
CA ALA A 198 23.32 -8.07 3.88
C ALA A 198 24.25 -8.22 2.66
N HIS A 199 23.69 -8.33 1.45
CA HIS A 199 24.41 -8.64 0.22
C HIS A 199 24.11 -7.61 -0.89
N PRO A 200 24.90 -6.53 -1.01
CA PRO A 200 24.63 -5.42 -1.94
C PRO A 200 24.43 -5.83 -3.42
N PRO A 201 25.18 -6.81 -3.99
CA PRO A 201 24.94 -7.23 -5.37
C PRO A 201 23.56 -7.84 -5.59
N LEU A 202 23.06 -8.63 -4.64
CA LEU A 202 21.74 -9.25 -4.73
C LEU A 202 20.63 -8.20 -4.62
N MET A 203 20.83 -7.19 -3.78
CA MET A 203 19.92 -6.05 -3.68
C MET A 203 19.84 -5.26 -5.00
N ALA A 204 20.98 -5.03 -5.66
CA ALA A 204 21.01 -4.33 -6.95
C ALA A 204 20.23 -5.09 -8.04
N ASP A 205 20.31 -6.42 -8.04
CA ASP A 205 19.54 -7.26 -8.96
C ASP A 205 18.03 -7.19 -8.69
N ILE A 206 17.63 -7.25 -7.41
CA ILE A 206 16.23 -7.08 -7.00
C ILE A 206 15.72 -5.69 -7.39
N GLU A 207 16.49 -4.63 -7.16
CA GLU A 207 16.13 -3.26 -7.55
C GLU A 207 15.99 -3.13 -9.07
N MET A 208 16.87 -3.78 -9.85
CA MET A 208 16.76 -3.84 -11.29
C MET A 208 15.47 -4.54 -11.72
N PHE A 209 15.15 -5.69 -11.12
CA PHE A 209 13.90 -6.40 -11.33
C PHE A 209 12.68 -5.51 -11.02
N ARG A 210 12.62 -4.93 -9.82
CA ARG A 210 11.54 -4.03 -9.38
C ARG A 210 11.35 -2.88 -10.36
N ARG A 211 12.44 -2.22 -10.74
CA ARG A 211 12.41 -1.11 -11.71
C ARG A 211 11.88 -1.56 -13.06
N GLN A 212 12.36 -2.69 -13.60
CA GLN A 212 11.90 -3.18 -14.90
C GLN A 212 10.40 -3.50 -14.89
N MET A 213 9.89 -4.18 -13.85
CA MET A 213 8.46 -4.52 -13.78
C MET A 213 7.59 -3.27 -13.62
N LYS A 214 8.01 -2.31 -12.76
CA LYS A 214 7.31 -1.04 -12.53
C LYS A 214 7.21 -0.16 -13.79
N LEU A 215 8.04 -0.38 -14.82
CA LEU A 215 7.89 0.30 -16.12
C LEU A 215 6.64 -0.16 -16.87
N HIS A 216 6.24 -1.41 -16.73
CA HIS A 216 5.26 -2.06 -17.60
C HIS A 216 3.95 -2.46 -16.93
N PHE A 217 3.92 -2.56 -15.61
CA PHE A 217 2.76 -3.00 -14.84
C PHE A 217 2.35 -1.99 -13.78
N VAL A 218 1.14 -2.16 -13.23
CA VAL A 218 0.80 -1.63 -11.91
C VAL A 218 1.34 -2.63 -10.88
N CYS A 219 2.45 -2.30 -10.22
CA CYS A 219 3.15 -3.24 -9.34
C CYS A 219 2.80 -3.04 -7.87
N PHE A 220 2.16 -4.03 -7.26
CA PHE A 220 2.07 -4.16 -5.81
C PHE A 220 3.36 -4.80 -5.30
N ASP A 221 4.13 -4.02 -4.53
CA ASP A 221 5.49 -4.35 -4.15
C ASP A 221 5.58 -4.41 -2.61
N PRO A 222 5.82 -5.59 -2.02
CA PRO A 222 5.91 -5.73 -0.57
C PRO A 222 7.08 -4.93 0.02
N GLY A 223 8.12 -4.64 -0.78
CA GLY A 223 9.23 -3.80 -0.36
C GLY A 223 8.89 -2.32 -0.17
N ASP A 224 7.71 -1.87 -0.61
CA ASP A 224 7.22 -0.51 -0.35
C ASP A 224 6.67 -0.34 1.09
N LEU A 225 6.54 -1.44 1.86
CA LEU A 225 6.16 -1.44 3.28
C LEU A 225 6.91 -2.57 4.05
N GLU A 226 8.05 -2.24 4.63
CA GLU A 226 8.93 -3.19 5.33
C GLU A 226 9.09 -2.83 6.82
N GLU A 227 8.54 -3.67 7.69
CA GLU A 227 8.49 -3.45 9.15
C GLU A 227 9.20 -4.55 9.95
N LYS A 228 9.65 -5.64 9.31
CA LYS A 228 10.25 -6.78 10.01
C LYS A 228 11.53 -6.40 10.75
N TYR A 229 12.23 -5.37 10.27
CA TYR A 229 13.41 -4.82 10.92
C TYR A 229 13.12 -4.31 12.35
N LEU A 230 11.89 -3.83 12.62
CA LEU A 230 11.48 -3.39 13.96
C LEU A 230 11.45 -4.56 14.96
N THR A 231 11.05 -5.75 14.51
CA THR A 231 11.08 -6.97 15.32
C THR A 231 12.52 -7.32 15.72
N GLN A 232 13.46 -7.23 14.78
CA GLN A 232 14.88 -7.48 15.08
C GLN A 232 15.40 -6.49 16.12
N LEU A 233 15.17 -5.19 15.91
CA LEU A 233 15.60 -4.15 16.85
C LEU A 233 14.99 -4.30 18.25
N ALA A 234 13.74 -4.75 18.32
CA ALA A 234 13.05 -5.00 19.59
C ALA A 234 13.71 -6.15 20.37
N LEU A 235 14.01 -7.26 19.69
CA LEU A 235 14.66 -8.43 20.30
C LEU A 235 16.08 -8.09 20.78
N GLU A 236 16.88 -7.43 19.94
CA GLU A 236 18.23 -6.97 20.31
C GLU A 236 18.21 -6.04 21.55
N ALA A 237 17.25 -5.12 21.62
CA ALA A 237 17.13 -4.23 22.77
C ALA A 237 16.77 -4.99 24.05
N VAL A 238 15.90 -6.01 23.98
CA VAL A 238 15.56 -6.85 25.13
C VAL A 238 16.77 -7.66 25.61
N GLU A 239 17.50 -8.30 24.68
CA GLU A 239 18.70 -9.09 25.01
C GLU A 239 19.78 -8.25 25.70
N GLU A 240 19.94 -7.00 25.27
CA GLU A 240 20.91 -6.06 25.83
C GLU A 240 20.38 -5.27 27.05
N GLY A 241 19.13 -5.49 27.47
CA GLY A 241 18.50 -4.77 28.58
C GLY A 241 18.28 -3.27 28.31
N ARG A 242 18.23 -2.86 27.04
CA ARG A 242 17.97 -1.49 26.62
C ARG A 242 16.48 -1.17 26.67
N ARG A 243 16.13 -0.06 27.34
CA ARG A 243 14.74 0.45 27.35
C ARG A 243 14.31 1.06 26.01
N TRP A 244 15.25 1.59 25.23
CA TRP A 244 14.93 2.38 24.03
C TRP A 244 15.55 1.77 22.79
N VAL A 245 14.77 1.74 21.72
CA VAL A 245 15.20 1.47 20.35
C VAL A 245 15.25 2.80 19.61
N THR A 246 16.38 3.13 19.00
CA THR A 246 16.47 4.31 18.13
C THR A 246 16.25 3.91 16.68
N VAL A 247 15.19 4.43 16.06
CA VAL A 247 14.94 4.27 14.61
C VAL A 247 15.14 5.59 13.90
N THR A 248 15.41 5.53 12.58
CA THR A 248 15.50 6.72 11.72
C THR A 248 14.35 6.70 10.73
N VAL A 249 13.44 7.65 10.86
CA VAL A 249 12.25 7.79 10.03
C VAL A 249 12.34 9.13 9.32
N GLU A 250 12.24 9.13 7.98
CA GLU A 250 12.26 10.36 7.16
C GLU A 250 13.44 11.29 7.53
N GLY A 251 14.62 10.71 7.78
CA GLY A 251 15.84 11.42 8.15
C GLY A 251 15.91 11.92 9.60
N ARG A 252 14.93 11.59 10.44
CA ARG A 252 14.86 11.99 11.86
C ARG A 252 15.00 10.78 12.76
N ARG A 253 15.86 10.91 13.78
CA ARG A 253 16.00 9.87 14.81
C ARG A 253 14.88 10.02 15.83
N MET A 254 14.24 8.90 16.17
CA MET A 254 13.27 8.83 17.27
C MET A 254 13.55 7.62 18.15
N ASN A 255 13.27 7.76 19.45
CA ASN A 255 13.38 6.67 20.40
C ASN A 255 12.00 6.09 20.67
N ILE A 256 11.87 4.78 20.50
CA ILE A 256 10.67 4.01 20.81
C ILE A 256 10.96 3.15 22.04
N ASP A 257 10.00 3.01 22.95
CA ASP A 257 10.14 2.10 24.08
C ASP A 257 10.20 0.65 23.56
N ALA A 258 11.24 -0.08 23.95
CA ALA A 258 11.46 -1.45 23.49
C ALA A 258 10.28 -2.36 23.88
N ALA A 259 9.66 -2.13 25.04
CA ALA A 259 8.50 -2.92 25.47
C ALA A 259 7.28 -2.69 24.56
N GLU A 260 7.13 -1.48 24.01
CA GLU A 260 6.06 -1.14 23.08
C GLU A 260 6.25 -1.87 21.74
N LEU A 261 7.47 -1.91 21.21
CA LEU A 261 7.79 -2.69 20.00
C LEU A 261 7.57 -4.18 20.21
N VAL A 262 8.06 -4.74 21.33
CA VAL A 262 7.85 -6.15 21.68
C VAL A 262 6.37 -6.49 21.70
N SER A 263 5.52 -5.58 22.22
CA SER A 263 4.08 -5.80 22.31
C SER A 263 3.35 -5.93 20.97
N ILE A 264 3.96 -5.43 19.88
CA ILE A 264 3.38 -5.48 18.52
C ILE A 264 4.10 -6.44 17.57
N VAL A 265 5.12 -7.20 18.02
CA VAL A 265 5.84 -8.15 17.14
C VAL A 265 4.89 -9.16 16.49
N GLY A 266 3.93 -9.69 17.26
CA GLY A 266 2.93 -10.61 16.72
C GLY A 266 1.99 -9.94 15.72
N ASP A 267 1.67 -8.65 15.91
CA ASP A 267 0.86 -7.88 14.98
C ASP A 267 1.62 -7.60 13.68
N ILE A 268 2.91 -7.25 13.74
CA ILE A 268 3.76 -7.04 12.55
C ILE A 268 3.77 -8.33 11.72
N ASP A 269 4.05 -9.47 12.35
CA ASP A 269 4.15 -10.75 11.66
C ASP A 269 2.81 -11.17 11.04
N GLY A 270 1.71 -11.01 11.78
CA GLY A 270 0.37 -11.31 11.28
C GLY A 270 -0.08 -10.38 10.15
N GLN A 271 0.19 -9.07 10.27
CA GLN A 271 -0.21 -8.10 9.27
C GLN A 271 0.63 -8.18 7.99
N ILE A 272 1.92 -8.47 8.06
CA ILE A 272 2.74 -8.76 6.86
C ILE A 272 2.11 -9.92 6.09
N TYR A 273 1.82 -11.03 6.78
CA TYR A 273 1.22 -12.20 6.16
C TYR A 273 -0.13 -11.91 5.50
N ALA A 274 -1.05 -11.27 6.25
CA ALA A 274 -2.39 -10.96 5.74
C ALA A 274 -2.33 -9.97 4.57
N ARG A 275 -1.51 -8.92 4.68
CA ARG A 275 -1.36 -7.90 3.65
C ARG A 275 -0.78 -8.48 2.37
N ASP A 276 0.30 -9.26 2.44
CA ASP A 276 0.97 -9.76 1.24
C ASP A 276 0.01 -10.66 0.43
N PHE A 277 -0.82 -11.47 1.10
CA PHE A 277 -1.89 -12.23 0.44
C PHE A 277 -2.97 -11.33 -0.16
N MET A 278 -3.39 -10.26 0.52
CA MET A 278 -4.29 -9.27 -0.07
C MET A 278 -3.70 -8.60 -1.31
N LEU A 279 -2.40 -8.30 -1.32
CA LEU A 279 -1.70 -7.72 -2.46
C LEU A 279 -1.64 -8.70 -3.65
N ILE A 280 -1.46 -9.99 -3.39
CA ILE A 280 -1.59 -11.04 -4.41
C ILE A 280 -3.02 -11.11 -4.92
N ASP A 281 -4.01 -11.14 -4.03
CA ASP A 281 -5.43 -11.29 -4.37
C ASP A 281 -5.95 -10.16 -5.27
N GLN A 282 -5.53 -8.92 -5.03
CA GLN A 282 -5.88 -7.75 -5.85
C GLN A 282 -5.07 -7.63 -7.16
N SER A 283 -4.05 -8.48 -7.36
CA SER A 283 -3.24 -8.52 -8.58
C SER A 283 -3.82 -9.47 -9.63
N ASP A 284 -3.53 -9.22 -10.91
CA ASP A 284 -3.91 -10.13 -12.00
C ASP A 284 -2.92 -11.31 -12.11
N LEU A 285 -1.66 -11.08 -11.74
CA LEU A 285 -0.55 -12.03 -11.85
C LEU A 285 0.51 -11.81 -10.77
N ILE A 286 1.38 -12.80 -10.58
CA ILE A 286 2.58 -12.71 -9.75
C ILE A 286 3.84 -12.82 -10.61
N ILE A 287 4.84 -12.00 -10.32
CA ILE A 287 6.18 -12.09 -10.92
C ILE A 287 7.18 -12.23 -9.78
N SER A 288 7.82 -13.39 -9.70
CA SER A 288 8.80 -13.70 -8.66
C SER A 288 10.22 -13.66 -9.21
N TYR A 289 11.12 -12.97 -8.52
CA TYR A 289 12.56 -12.98 -8.80
C TYR A 289 13.30 -13.78 -7.74
N VAL A 290 13.91 -14.90 -8.16
CA VAL A 290 14.67 -15.80 -7.29
C VAL A 290 16.16 -15.66 -7.60
N PRO A 291 16.91 -14.79 -6.89
CA PRO A 291 18.28 -14.44 -7.26
C PRO A 291 19.23 -15.64 -7.17
N ARG A 292 20.33 -15.57 -7.91
CA ARG A 292 21.44 -16.53 -7.79
C ARG A 292 22.32 -16.14 -6.60
N LEU A 293 22.47 -17.02 -5.62
CA LEU A 293 23.36 -16.84 -4.47
C LEU A 293 24.83 -17.04 -4.87
N GLY A 294 25.75 -16.54 -4.05
CA GLY A 294 27.20 -16.62 -4.31
C GLY A 294 27.77 -18.04 -4.41
N ASP A 295 27.06 -19.04 -3.89
CA ASP A 295 27.39 -20.46 -4.01
C ASP A 295 26.75 -21.14 -5.24
N GLY A 296 26.09 -20.36 -6.10
CA GLY A 296 25.41 -20.80 -7.32
C GLY A 296 23.97 -21.29 -7.12
N ARG A 297 23.51 -21.46 -5.87
CA ARG A 297 22.14 -21.90 -5.58
C ARG A 297 21.12 -20.79 -5.83
N ALA A 298 19.85 -21.18 -5.90
CA ALA A 298 18.74 -20.24 -5.97
C ALA A 298 18.39 -19.69 -4.57
N GLY A 299 18.24 -18.37 -4.46
CA GLY A 299 17.85 -17.65 -3.25
C GLY A 299 16.36 -17.74 -2.96
N LEU A 300 15.78 -18.94 -3.03
CA LEU A 300 14.37 -19.16 -2.76
C LEU A 300 14.12 -19.13 -1.24
N SER A 301 13.17 -18.31 -0.81
CA SER A 301 12.72 -18.24 0.58
C SER A 301 11.37 -18.96 0.75
N SER A 302 11.07 -19.40 1.97
CA SER A 302 9.76 -20.00 2.29
C SER A 302 8.61 -19.01 2.13
N GLY A 303 8.85 -17.71 2.29
CA GLY A 303 7.86 -16.67 1.99
C GLY A 303 7.49 -16.70 0.51
N VAL A 304 8.49 -16.62 -0.37
CA VAL A 304 8.30 -16.64 -1.83
C VAL A 304 7.58 -17.91 -2.27
N GLU A 305 7.95 -19.09 -1.76
CA GLU A 305 7.28 -20.35 -2.12
C GLU A 305 5.79 -20.34 -1.74
N ARG A 306 5.43 -19.77 -0.58
CA ARG A 306 4.03 -19.64 -0.15
C ARG A 306 3.25 -18.63 -1.00
N GLU A 307 3.89 -17.53 -1.42
CA GLU A 307 3.28 -16.56 -2.32
C GLU A 307 2.97 -17.18 -3.69
N LEU A 308 3.91 -17.96 -4.26
CA LEU A 308 3.71 -18.67 -5.52
C LEU A 308 2.55 -19.67 -5.42
N GLN A 309 2.50 -20.44 -4.33
CA GLN A 309 1.43 -21.40 -4.09
C GLN A 309 0.07 -20.71 -3.95
N HIS A 310 -0.02 -19.63 -3.15
CA HIS A 310 -1.26 -18.86 -2.96
C HIS A 310 -1.77 -18.28 -4.29
N ALA A 311 -0.87 -17.71 -5.11
CA ALA A 311 -1.24 -17.20 -6.42
C ALA A 311 -1.73 -18.30 -7.38
N HIS A 312 -1.08 -19.47 -7.37
CA HIS A 312 -1.49 -20.62 -8.17
C HIS A 312 -2.88 -21.14 -7.76
N GLU A 313 -3.14 -21.28 -6.46
CA GLU A 313 -4.45 -21.70 -5.93
C GLU A 313 -5.56 -20.69 -6.24
N ALA A 314 -5.20 -19.40 -6.33
CA ALA A 314 -6.09 -18.34 -6.78
C ALA A 314 -6.23 -18.25 -8.32
N ALA A 315 -5.69 -19.22 -9.06
CA ALA A 315 -5.72 -19.31 -10.53
C ALA A 315 -5.15 -18.08 -11.24
N LYS A 316 -4.14 -17.43 -10.65
CA LYS A 316 -3.41 -16.30 -11.25
C LYS A 316 -2.29 -16.80 -12.16
N ASP A 317 -1.85 -15.96 -13.09
CA ASP A 317 -0.63 -16.25 -13.85
C ASP A 317 0.59 -16.15 -12.93
N VAL A 318 1.43 -17.19 -12.92
CA VAL A 318 2.61 -17.28 -12.05
C VAL A 318 3.89 -17.27 -12.89
N PHE A 319 4.67 -16.19 -12.78
CA PHE A 319 5.92 -16.04 -13.52
C PHE A 319 7.11 -16.07 -12.57
N VAL A 320 8.12 -16.87 -12.90
CA VAL A 320 9.32 -17.02 -12.07
C VAL A 320 10.57 -16.70 -12.87
N ILE A 321 11.36 -15.74 -12.41
CA ILE A 321 12.68 -15.40 -12.97
C ILE A 321 13.73 -16.08 -12.10
N TRP A 322 14.40 -17.07 -12.71
CA TRP A 322 15.31 -18.01 -12.09
C TRP A 322 16.71 -17.95 -12.75
N PRO A 323 17.54 -16.96 -12.41
CA PRO A 323 18.91 -16.84 -12.92
C PRO A 323 19.89 -17.89 -12.40
N SER A 324 19.53 -18.81 -11.50
CA SER A 324 20.42 -19.86 -11.00
C SER A 324 20.56 -21.01 -12.02
N ASP A 325 21.75 -21.63 -12.07
CA ASP A 325 21.97 -22.85 -12.87
C ASP A 325 21.35 -24.10 -12.20
N ALA A 326 20.93 -23.99 -10.94
CA ALA A 326 20.24 -25.06 -10.24
C ALA A 326 18.87 -25.31 -10.87
N ILE A 327 18.49 -26.59 -11.01
CA ILE A 327 17.17 -26.97 -11.54
C ILE A 327 16.09 -26.53 -10.54
N PRO A 328 15.07 -25.75 -10.95
CA PRO A 328 13.95 -25.39 -10.08
C PRO A 328 13.23 -26.64 -9.56
N SER A 329 12.71 -26.57 -8.33
CA SER A 329 11.98 -27.70 -7.75
C SER A 329 10.67 -27.98 -8.50
N PRO A 330 10.09 -29.19 -8.37
CA PRO A 330 8.74 -29.46 -8.84
C PRO A 330 7.70 -28.49 -8.28
N PHE A 331 7.86 -28.03 -7.04
CA PHE A 331 6.96 -27.05 -6.43
C PHE A 331 6.95 -25.70 -7.16
N VAL A 332 8.08 -25.31 -7.77
CA VAL A 332 8.17 -24.09 -8.59
C VAL A 332 7.65 -24.35 -10.01
N THR A 333 8.05 -25.47 -10.62
CA THR A 333 7.71 -25.75 -12.04
C THR A 333 6.25 -26.14 -12.25
N GLU A 334 5.61 -26.80 -11.28
CA GLU A 334 4.19 -27.17 -11.36
C GLU A 334 3.26 -25.99 -11.02
N THR A 335 3.74 -25.00 -10.24
CA THR A 335 2.95 -23.80 -9.90
C THR A 335 3.10 -22.70 -10.95
N ALA A 336 4.26 -22.61 -11.62
CA ALA A 336 4.57 -21.55 -12.57
C ALA A 336 3.87 -21.74 -13.93
N THR A 337 3.27 -20.66 -14.42
CA THR A 337 2.86 -20.50 -15.83
C THR A 337 4.07 -20.51 -16.76
N ALA A 338 5.16 -19.83 -16.37
CA ALA A 338 6.44 -19.86 -17.08
C ALA A 338 7.62 -19.53 -16.16
N VAL A 339 8.79 -20.09 -16.49
CA VAL A 339 10.06 -19.85 -15.80
C VAL A 339 11.07 -19.28 -16.79
N PHE A 340 11.78 -18.23 -16.40
CA PHE A 340 12.74 -17.50 -17.23
C PHE A 340 14.12 -17.49 -16.60
N PRO A 341 15.21 -17.69 -17.35
CA PRO A 341 16.57 -17.60 -16.81
C PRO A 341 17.04 -16.16 -16.58
N SER A 342 16.33 -15.15 -17.09
CA SER A 342 16.71 -13.74 -16.91
C SER A 342 15.52 -12.79 -16.95
N ILE A 343 15.72 -11.57 -16.41
CA ILE A 343 14.71 -10.49 -16.48
C ILE A 343 14.41 -10.13 -17.94
N ALA A 344 15.42 -10.09 -18.80
CA ALA A 344 15.27 -9.73 -20.21
C ALA A 344 14.36 -10.73 -20.96
N GLU A 345 14.50 -12.02 -20.69
CA GLU A 345 13.65 -13.05 -21.30
C GLU A 345 12.21 -12.98 -20.79
N ALA A 346 12.00 -12.69 -19.50
CA ALA A 346 10.66 -12.44 -18.98
C ALA A 346 9.99 -11.24 -19.66
N VAL A 347 10.71 -10.12 -19.79
CA VAL A 347 10.20 -8.91 -20.47
C VAL A 347 9.87 -9.20 -21.94
N ALA A 348 10.73 -9.94 -22.66
CA ALA A 348 10.47 -10.33 -24.05
C ALA A 348 9.20 -11.18 -24.15
N TYR A 349 9.05 -12.17 -23.27
CA TYR A 349 7.85 -13.01 -23.22
C TYR A 349 6.58 -12.19 -22.97
N PHE A 350 6.61 -11.25 -22.01
CA PHE A 350 5.46 -10.39 -21.70
C PHE A 350 5.06 -9.52 -22.89
N ALA A 351 6.03 -8.98 -23.62
CA ALA A 351 5.77 -8.23 -24.85
C ALA A 351 5.14 -9.12 -25.93
N GLU A 352 5.72 -10.29 -26.20
CA GLU A 352 5.25 -11.23 -27.24
C GLU A 352 3.85 -11.78 -26.95
N ARG A 353 3.48 -11.93 -25.67
CA ARG A 353 2.20 -12.48 -25.24
C ARG A 353 1.13 -11.43 -24.92
N GLY A 354 1.41 -10.14 -25.16
CA GLY A 354 0.43 -9.06 -24.93
C GLY A 354 0.09 -8.85 -23.45
N TYR A 355 1.08 -9.01 -22.56
CA TYR A 355 0.95 -8.60 -21.16
C TYR A 355 1.18 -7.10 -20.98
N PHE A 356 1.89 -6.48 -21.92
CA PHE A 356 2.03 -5.03 -22.00
C PHE A 356 0.92 -4.46 -22.89
N PRO A 357 0.45 -3.24 -22.61
CA PRO A 357 -0.46 -2.56 -23.53
C PRO A 357 0.22 -2.37 -24.88
N ASP A 358 -0.56 -2.46 -25.95
CA ASP A 358 -0.07 -2.13 -27.29
C ASP A 358 0.47 -0.71 -27.28
N ALA A 359 1.63 -0.50 -27.90
CA ALA A 359 2.19 0.84 -28.02
C ALA A 359 1.16 1.71 -28.77
N GLU A 360 0.70 2.81 -28.17
CA GLU A 360 -0.10 3.80 -28.88
C GLU A 360 0.67 4.22 -30.13
N GLU A 361 0.07 4.02 -31.31
CA GLU A 361 0.60 4.55 -32.57
C GLU A 361 0.71 6.07 -32.46
N GLY A 362 1.88 6.59 -32.05
CA GLY A 362 2.15 8.03 -32.01
C GLY A 362 2.94 8.56 -30.81
N GLY A 363 3.22 7.75 -29.79
CA GLY A 363 4.06 8.16 -28.66
C GLY A 363 5.55 8.22 -29.02
N LEU A 364 6.02 9.31 -29.63
CA LEU A 364 7.43 9.69 -29.59
C LEU A 364 7.83 9.79 -28.11
N PHE A 365 8.98 9.20 -27.74
CA PHE A 365 9.53 9.06 -26.38
C PHE A 365 9.19 7.74 -25.66
N ARG A 366 9.99 6.72 -25.99
CA ARG A 366 10.46 5.72 -25.02
C ARG A 366 11.58 6.30 -24.17
#